data_AF-A0A7G9S2A3-F1
#
_entry.id   AF-A0A7G9S2A3-F1
#
_cell.length_a   1.000
_cell.length_b   1.000
_cell.length_c   1.000
_cell.angle_alpha   90.00
_cell.angle_beta   90.00
_cell.angle_gamma   90.00
#
_symmetry.space_group_name_H-M   'P 1'
#
loop_
_entity.id
_entity.type
_entity.pdbx_description
1 polymer ?
#
loop_
_entity_poly.entity_id
_entity_poly.type
_entity_poly.pdbx_seq_one_letter_code
_entity_poly.pdbx_strand_id
1 'polypeptide(L)'
;MGASATVSEAAPANRTRMADAPAASAQRTRMGAATVTPQPEVPAEQPAVPATASQNATEPGKRWLRRAIFCAILVAAAVGVVLVARWLRTLPEVQQFLTTYPGHVALPESAPVGLPAWIGWQHFFNMFFMVLIVRTGLQVRLEKKSPGYWKPKERSFFSPRGATPKKVSLTQWVHQSLDVLWVVNGIVFVVLLLVTGHWQKIVPTSWEFFPNALSSGLQYASLNWPLENGWIHYNALQVFAYFITVFIAAPFAVISGIRFSTWWPDQHAGLTKIYPVEIARAIHFPVMLYFVGFTIVHIFLVFFTGALRNLNHMFTSRDVVDWWGLAVFGGSLVVIAAAWWLTQPIFIRPIAARTGTLSK
;
A
#
# COMPACT_ATOMS: atom_id res chain seq x y z
N MET A 1 12.90 84.83 28.33
CA MET A 1 13.19 84.74 26.89
C MET A 1 11.88 84.29 26.25
N GLY A 2 10.95 85.22 25.97
CA GLY A 2 10.81 85.93 24.68
C GLY A 2 10.02 85.04 23.71
N ALA A 3 9.04 85.46 22.92
CA ALA A 3 8.25 86.66 22.72
C ALA A 3 7.28 86.26 21.58
N SER A 4 6.03 86.75 21.60
CA SER A 4 5.18 87.03 20.42
C SER A 4 4.86 85.87 19.44
N ALA A 5 3.83 85.90 18.58
CA ALA A 5 2.53 86.52 18.47
C ALA A 5 1.98 86.02 17.11
N THR A 6 0.67 85.74 17.04
CA THR A 6 -0.21 85.90 15.84
C THR A 6 0.09 85.03 14.60
N VAL A 7 -0.87 84.57 13.78
CA VAL A 7 -1.99 85.22 13.05
C VAL A 7 -2.95 84.06 12.68
N SER A 8 -4.25 84.00 13.05
CA SER A 8 -5.45 84.76 12.63
C SER A 8 -5.89 84.56 11.16
N GLU A 9 -7.21 84.73 10.95
CA GLU A 9 -7.93 84.92 9.67
C GLU A 9 -8.58 83.65 9.08
N ALA A 10 -9.88 83.57 8.74
CA ALA A 10 -11.05 84.43 8.93
C ALA A 10 -12.32 83.60 8.63
N ALA A 11 -13.39 83.88 9.38
CA ALA A 11 -14.78 83.70 8.95
C ALA A 11 -15.18 84.92 8.08
N PRO A 12 -16.34 85.03 7.37
CA PRO A 12 -17.65 84.65 7.89
C PRO A 12 -18.78 84.34 6.87
N ALA A 13 -19.98 84.13 7.46
CA ALA A 13 -21.28 84.66 7.03
C ALA A 13 -22.03 84.00 5.85
N ASN A 14 -23.36 83.84 5.85
CA ASN A 14 -24.43 83.99 6.84
C ASN A 14 -25.75 83.59 6.12
N ARG A 15 -26.70 82.95 6.82
CA ARG A 15 -28.19 83.10 6.75
C ARG A 15 -28.89 83.12 5.35
N THR A 16 -30.02 82.46 5.08
CA THR A 16 -31.28 82.44 5.85
C THR A 16 -32.25 81.42 5.24
N ARG A 17 -33.13 80.89 6.09
CA ARG A 17 -34.29 80.01 5.86
C ARG A 17 -35.49 80.75 5.24
N MET A 18 -36.24 80.10 4.34
CA MET A 18 -37.71 80.24 4.22
C MET A 18 -38.34 78.89 3.83
N ALA A 19 -39.51 78.64 4.37
CA ALA A 19 -40.34 77.44 4.23
C ALA A 19 -41.52 77.74 3.30
N ASP A 20 -42.12 76.69 2.71
CA ASP A 20 -43.57 76.56 2.47
C ASP A 20 -43.92 75.10 2.10
N ALA A 21 -45.08 74.63 2.57
CA ALA A 21 -45.81 73.40 2.20
C ALA A 21 -47.21 73.84 1.69
N PRO A 22 -48.23 73.00 1.33
CA PRO A 22 -48.37 71.52 1.38
C PRO A 22 -49.14 70.87 0.18
N ALA A 23 -49.30 69.53 0.16
CA ALA A 23 -50.49 68.86 -0.42
C ALA A 23 -50.71 67.41 0.09
N ALA A 24 -51.86 67.23 0.76
CA ALA A 24 -52.74 66.07 1.03
C ALA A 24 -52.44 64.66 0.43
N SER A 25 -52.85 63.51 0.98
CA SER A 25 -53.51 63.10 2.22
C SER A 25 -53.63 61.56 2.31
N ALA A 26 -53.29 61.01 3.49
CA ALA A 26 -53.84 59.88 4.25
C ALA A 26 -54.56 58.65 3.61
N GLN A 27 -54.00 57.47 3.95
CA GLN A 27 -54.64 56.26 4.52
C GLN A 27 -55.78 55.53 3.77
N ARG A 28 -55.58 54.22 3.54
CA ARG A 28 -56.37 53.14 4.18
C ARG A 28 -55.92 51.74 3.77
N THR A 29 -55.65 50.91 4.78
CA THR A 29 -55.70 49.45 4.69
C THR A 29 -57.17 48.99 4.72
N ARG A 30 -57.60 48.09 3.82
CA ARG A 30 -58.72 47.16 4.07
C ARG A 30 -58.63 45.92 3.18
N MET A 31 -58.82 44.78 3.82
CA MET A 31 -58.94 43.43 3.28
C MET A 31 -60.09 43.26 2.29
N GLY A 32 -59.95 42.29 1.37
CA GLY A 32 -61.00 41.31 1.08
C GLY A 32 -61.58 41.23 -0.34
N ALA A 33 -61.32 40.06 -0.95
CA ALA A 33 -62.17 39.28 -1.87
C ALA A 33 -62.08 39.47 -3.41
N ALA A 34 -61.53 38.42 -4.04
CA ALA A 34 -62.01 37.67 -5.23
C ALA A 34 -62.01 38.40 -6.60
N THR A 35 -61.64 37.85 -7.76
CA THR A 35 -61.47 36.49 -8.29
C THR A 35 -60.66 36.58 -9.61
N VAL A 36 -60.21 35.43 -10.12
CA VAL A 36 -59.92 35.08 -11.53
C VAL A 36 -58.44 34.99 -11.91
N THR A 37 -57.99 33.74 -11.97
CA THR A 37 -56.72 33.24 -12.49
C THR A 37 -56.64 33.36 -14.02
N PRO A 38 -55.47 33.74 -14.58
CA PRO A 38 -55.03 33.26 -15.89
C PRO A 38 -53.93 32.19 -15.76
N GLN A 39 -53.97 31.21 -16.66
CA GLN A 39 -53.08 30.05 -16.75
C GLN A 39 -51.58 30.41 -16.83
N PRO A 40 -50.66 29.53 -16.38
CA PRO A 40 -49.24 29.65 -16.67
C PRO A 40 -48.95 29.30 -18.14
N GLU A 41 -48.29 30.23 -18.82
CA GLU A 41 -47.71 30.09 -20.15
C GLU A 41 -46.63 28.98 -20.15
N VAL A 42 -46.74 28.03 -21.09
CA VAL A 42 -45.81 26.92 -21.26
C VAL A 42 -44.48 27.46 -21.82
N PRO A 43 -43.33 27.26 -21.16
CA PRO A 43 -42.04 27.61 -21.75
C PRO A 43 -41.71 26.71 -22.94
N ALA A 44 -41.37 27.32 -24.07
CA ALA A 44 -40.98 26.67 -25.31
C ALA A 44 -39.80 25.69 -25.13
N GLU A 45 -39.96 24.50 -25.70
CA GLU A 45 -38.98 23.43 -25.74
C GLU A 45 -37.75 23.84 -26.58
N GLN A 46 -36.60 24.02 -25.92
CA GLN A 46 -35.31 24.18 -26.61
C GLN A 46 -34.91 22.85 -27.26
N PRO A 47 -34.48 22.82 -28.54
CA PRO A 47 -34.00 21.59 -29.15
C PRO A 47 -32.76 21.10 -28.40
N ALA A 48 -32.83 19.87 -27.89
CA ALA A 48 -31.70 19.20 -27.27
C ALA A 48 -30.55 19.08 -28.28
N VAL A 49 -29.44 19.74 -27.98
CA VAL A 49 -28.15 19.44 -28.61
C VAL A 49 -27.85 17.98 -28.30
N PRO A 50 -27.60 17.10 -29.29
CA PRO A 50 -27.21 15.73 -28.99
C PRO A 50 -25.93 15.77 -28.16
N ALA A 51 -26.01 15.30 -26.92
CA ALA A 51 -24.82 14.98 -26.14
C ALA A 51 -23.95 14.09 -27.02
N THR A 52 -22.76 14.57 -27.38
CA THR A 52 -21.75 13.77 -28.05
C THR A 52 -21.46 12.61 -27.11
N ALA A 53 -22.07 11.46 -27.41
CA ALA A 53 -21.84 10.23 -26.70
C ALA A 53 -20.34 10.01 -26.68
N SER A 54 -19.78 9.94 -25.47
CA SER A 54 -18.37 9.64 -25.22
C SER A 54 -17.95 8.45 -26.09
N GLN A 55 -17.23 8.76 -27.18
CA GLN A 55 -16.56 7.79 -28.02
C GLN A 55 -15.38 7.21 -27.23
N ASN A 56 -15.66 6.33 -26.27
CA ASN A 56 -14.66 5.48 -25.63
C ASN A 56 -15.28 4.14 -25.16
N ALA A 57 -16.32 3.67 -25.85
CA ALA A 57 -16.66 2.26 -25.81
C ALA A 57 -15.57 1.51 -26.61
N THR A 58 -14.44 1.22 -25.97
CA THR A 58 -13.43 0.33 -26.56
C THR A 58 -14.02 -1.07 -26.62
N GLU A 59 -14.40 -1.47 -27.84
CA GLU A 59 -14.79 -2.83 -28.23
C GLU A 59 -14.02 -3.89 -27.41
N PRO A 60 -14.70 -4.82 -26.71
CA PRO A 60 -14.05 -5.80 -25.84
C PRO A 60 -12.95 -6.62 -26.56
N GLY A 61 -13.11 -6.88 -27.86
CA GLY A 61 -12.10 -7.54 -28.69
C GLY A 61 -10.77 -6.78 -28.80
N LYS A 62 -10.81 -5.44 -28.88
CA LYS A 62 -9.60 -4.59 -28.97
C LYS A 62 -8.82 -4.56 -27.65
N ARG A 63 -9.50 -4.71 -26.51
CA ARG A 63 -8.89 -4.82 -25.18
C ARG A 63 -8.20 -6.17 -24.98
N TRP A 64 -8.83 -7.27 -25.41
CA TRP A 64 -8.23 -8.60 -25.35
C TRP A 64 -7.02 -8.70 -26.29
N LEU A 65 -7.12 -8.19 -27.52
CA LEU A 65 -6.00 -8.15 -28.45
C LEU A 65 -4.81 -7.34 -27.90
N ARG A 66 -5.05 -6.16 -27.31
CA ARG A 66 -3.99 -5.37 -26.66
C ARG A 66 -3.32 -6.14 -25.51
N ARG A 67 -4.09 -6.84 -24.69
CA ARG A 67 -3.55 -7.68 -23.60
C ARG A 67 -2.74 -8.86 -24.15
N ALA A 68 -3.25 -9.52 -25.20
CA ALA A 68 -2.55 -10.63 -25.85
C ALA A 68 -1.23 -10.17 -26.47
N ILE A 69 -1.21 -9.04 -27.19
CA ILE A 69 0.01 -8.43 -27.73
C ILE A 69 0.99 -8.09 -26.60
N PHE A 70 0.52 -7.45 -25.53
CA PHE A 70 1.36 -7.13 -24.39
C PHE A 70 1.96 -8.40 -23.75
N CYS A 71 1.17 -9.45 -23.56
CA CYS A 71 1.65 -10.74 -23.07
C CYS A 71 2.68 -11.35 -24.02
N ALA A 72 2.43 -11.32 -25.33
CA ALA A 72 3.36 -11.83 -26.33
C ALA A 72 4.70 -11.08 -26.31
N ILE A 73 4.68 -9.75 -26.15
CA ILE A 73 5.89 -8.93 -25.99
C ILE A 73 6.64 -9.32 -24.72
N LEU A 74 5.96 -9.50 -23.58
CA LEU A 74 6.60 -9.93 -22.34
C LEU A 74 7.25 -11.31 -22.48
N VAL A 75 6.56 -12.26 -23.13
CA VAL A 75 7.10 -13.59 -23.39
C VAL A 75 8.32 -13.51 -24.32
N ALA A 76 8.23 -12.74 -25.42
CA ALA A 76 9.35 -12.55 -26.33
C ALA A 76 10.56 -11.90 -25.63
N ALA A 77 10.33 -10.92 -24.75
CA ALA A 77 11.38 -10.30 -23.94
C ALA A 77 12.01 -11.31 -22.97
N ALA A 78 11.21 -12.14 -22.29
CA ALA A 78 11.70 -13.19 -21.41
C ALA A 78 12.55 -14.23 -22.18
N VAL A 79 12.09 -14.66 -23.35
CA VAL A 79 12.86 -15.55 -24.24
C VAL A 79 14.17 -14.88 -24.67
N GLY A 80 14.14 -13.60 -25.03
CA GLY A 80 15.34 -12.82 -25.35
C GLY A 80 16.35 -12.81 -24.21
N VAL A 81 15.90 -12.55 -22.98
CA VAL A 81 16.76 -12.60 -21.77
C VAL A 81 17.39 -13.98 -21.60
N VAL A 82 16.61 -15.06 -21.76
CA VAL A 82 17.12 -16.44 -21.66
C VAL A 82 18.17 -16.72 -22.72
N LEU A 83 17.92 -16.34 -23.97
CA LEU A 83 18.85 -16.56 -25.08
C LEU A 83 20.16 -15.79 -24.88
N VAL A 84 20.08 -14.53 -24.46
CA VAL A 84 21.26 -13.72 -24.13
C VAL A 84 22.02 -14.33 -22.96
N ALA A 85 21.34 -14.73 -21.89
CA ALA A 85 21.97 -15.37 -20.73
C ALA A 85 22.67 -16.68 -21.10
N ARG A 86 22.05 -17.51 -21.95
CA ARG A 86 22.66 -18.75 -22.44
C ARG A 86 23.86 -18.49 -23.33
N TRP A 87 23.79 -17.49 -24.20
CA TRP A 87 24.92 -17.06 -25.02
C TRP A 87 26.08 -16.49 -24.18
N LEU A 88 25.81 -15.63 -23.19
CA LEU A 88 26.84 -15.13 -22.29
C LEU A 88 27.60 -16.27 -21.61
N ARG A 89 26.89 -17.34 -21.19
CA ARG A 89 27.52 -18.52 -20.57
C ARG A 89 28.41 -19.34 -21.52
N THR A 90 28.38 -19.12 -22.83
CA THR A 90 29.33 -19.76 -23.76
C THR A 90 30.66 -19.01 -23.85
N LEU A 91 30.75 -17.79 -23.31
CA LEU A 91 31.98 -17.00 -23.33
C LEU A 91 32.96 -17.50 -22.26
N PRO A 92 34.26 -17.70 -22.57
CA PRO A 92 35.25 -18.19 -21.61
C PRO A 92 35.36 -17.34 -20.34
N GLU A 93 35.34 -16.02 -20.49
CA GLU A 93 35.42 -15.08 -19.36
C GLU A 93 34.26 -15.24 -18.38
N VAL A 94 33.06 -15.49 -18.91
CA VAL A 94 31.86 -15.70 -18.09
C VAL A 94 31.93 -17.06 -17.39
N GLN A 95 32.46 -18.09 -18.04
CA GLN A 95 32.67 -19.39 -17.40
C GLN A 95 33.69 -19.31 -16.26
N GLN A 96 34.78 -18.57 -16.45
CA GLN A 96 35.75 -18.30 -15.39
C GLN A 96 35.09 -17.50 -14.26
N PHE A 97 34.31 -16.47 -14.56
CA PHE A 97 33.56 -15.71 -13.57
C PHE A 97 32.62 -16.59 -12.74
N LEU A 98 31.85 -17.48 -13.38
CA LEU A 98 30.95 -18.41 -12.70
C LEU A 98 31.71 -19.46 -11.86
N THR A 99 32.95 -19.78 -12.22
CA THR A 99 33.81 -20.68 -11.44
C THR A 99 34.37 -19.97 -10.20
N THR A 100 34.82 -18.73 -10.35
CA THR A 100 35.29 -17.89 -9.25
C THR A 100 34.16 -17.52 -8.27
N TYR A 101 32.96 -17.29 -8.79
CA TYR A 101 31.77 -16.91 -8.03
C TYR A 101 30.65 -17.93 -8.26
N PRO A 102 30.61 -19.04 -7.51
CA PRO A 102 29.67 -20.13 -7.74
C PRO A 102 28.22 -19.76 -7.40
N GLY A 103 27.99 -18.61 -6.76
CA GLY A 103 26.67 -18.10 -6.42
C GLY A 103 26.33 -18.16 -4.93
N HIS A 104 27.22 -18.69 -4.09
CA HIS A 104 27.08 -18.73 -2.64
C HIS A 104 28.31 -18.13 -1.97
N VAL A 105 28.10 -17.60 -0.76
CA VAL A 105 29.17 -17.09 0.10
C VAL A 105 29.19 -17.96 1.35
N ALA A 106 30.37 -18.41 1.75
CA ALA A 106 30.52 -19.20 2.97
C ALA A 106 30.06 -18.36 4.17
N LEU A 107 29.16 -18.93 4.97
CA LEU A 107 28.75 -18.31 6.23
C LEU A 107 29.81 -18.55 7.30
N PRO A 108 29.94 -17.66 8.31
CA PRO A 108 30.81 -17.89 9.46
C PRO A 108 30.49 -19.22 10.16
N GLU A 109 31.48 -19.86 10.79
CA GLU A 109 31.27 -21.12 11.54
C GLU A 109 30.25 -20.99 12.67
N SER A 110 30.05 -19.78 13.18
CA SER A 110 29.03 -19.47 14.19
C SER A 110 27.61 -19.43 13.65
N ALA A 111 27.42 -19.44 12.32
CA ALA A 111 26.11 -19.35 11.72
C ALA A 111 25.28 -20.63 12.00
N PRO A 112 24.02 -20.49 12.46
CA PRO A 112 23.21 -21.64 12.79
C PRO A 112 22.87 -22.46 11.53
N VAL A 113 22.88 -23.79 11.65
CA VAL A 113 22.49 -24.70 10.57
C VAL A 113 21.04 -25.13 10.76
N GLY A 114 20.34 -25.36 9.64
CA GLY A 114 18.93 -25.72 9.62
C GLY A 114 18.00 -24.53 9.78
N LEU A 115 16.72 -24.84 9.93
CA LEU A 115 15.64 -23.86 10.04
C LEU A 115 14.79 -24.23 11.26
N PRO A 116 14.94 -23.55 12.41
CA PRO A 116 14.14 -23.83 13.58
C PRO A 116 12.65 -23.57 13.31
N ALA A 117 11.79 -24.26 14.06
CA ALA A 117 10.33 -24.16 13.91
C ALA A 117 9.79 -22.72 13.92
N TRP A 118 10.47 -21.79 14.60
CA TRP A 118 10.07 -20.39 14.62
C TRP A 118 10.18 -19.68 13.29
N ILE A 119 11.12 -20.05 12.43
CA ILE A 119 11.17 -19.54 11.06
C ILE A 119 9.93 -20.00 10.30
N GLY A 120 9.50 -21.25 10.50
CA GLY A 120 8.33 -21.81 9.83
C GLY A 120 7.02 -21.11 10.20
N TRP A 121 6.73 -20.90 11.49
CA TRP A 121 5.51 -20.17 11.86
C TRP A 121 5.59 -18.68 11.53
N GLN A 122 6.76 -18.06 11.60
CA GLN A 122 6.96 -16.69 11.10
C GLN A 122 6.71 -16.55 9.60
N HIS A 123 7.17 -17.53 8.82
CA HIS A 123 6.90 -17.60 7.39
C HIS A 123 5.40 -17.74 7.12
N PHE A 124 4.71 -18.64 7.84
CA PHE A 124 3.26 -18.80 7.74
C PHE A 124 2.51 -17.51 8.07
N PHE A 125 2.81 -16.85 9.20
CA PHE A 125 2.13 -15.60 9.56
C PHE A 125 2.41 -14.48 8.56
N ASN A 126 3.63 -14.37 8.03
CA ASN A 126 3.92 -13.41 6.97
C ASN A 126 3.09 -13.69 5.70
N MET A 127 3.02 -14.95 5.25
CA MET A 127 2.16 -15.35 4.13
C MET A 127 0.69 -15.00 4.41
N PHE A 128 0.21 -15.34 5.61
CA PHE A 128 -1.14 -15.08 6.06
C PHE A 128 -1.49 -13.58 6.02
N PHE A 129 -0.65 -12.73 6.62
CA PHE A 129 -0.88 -11.30 6.64
C PHE A 129 -0.73 -10.69 5.25
N MET A 130 0.28 -11.10 4.46
CA MET A 130 0.51 -10.53 3.13
C MET A 130 -0.70 -10.71 2.22
N VAL A 131 -1.33 -11.90 2.21
CA VAL A 131 -2.55 -12.15 1.43
C VAL A 131 -3.68 -11.21 1.85
N LEU A 132 -3.93 -11.07 3.16
CA LEU A 132 -5.03 -10.26 3.67
C LEU A 132 -4.77 -8.75 3.52
N ILE A 133 -3.54 -8.30 3.72
CA ILE A 133 -3.10 -6.90 3.60
C ILE A 133 -3.16 -6.46 2.15
N VAL A 134 -2.56 -7.22 1.21
CA VAL A 134 -2.60 -6.89 -0.23
C VAL A 134 -4.04 -6.78 -0.70
N ARG A 135 -4.89 -7.75 -0.32
CA ARG A 135 -6.31 -7.72 -0.67
C ARG A 135 -7.01 -6.49 -0.12
N THR A 136 -6.90 -6.23 1.17
CA THR A 136 -7.60 -5.11 1.82
C THR A 136 -7.06 -3.76 1.32
N GLY A 137 -5.78 -3.64 1.03
CA GLY A 137 -5.17 -2.45 0.42
C GLY A 137 -5.70 -2.20 -1.00
N LEU A 138 -5.85 -3.25 -1.81
CA LEU A 138 -6.51 -3.15 -3.12
C LEU A 138 -7.99 -2.76 -2.98
N GLN A 139 -8.71 -3.29 -1.99
CA GLN A 139 -10.09 -2.90 -1.73
C GLN A 139 -10.21 -1.43 -1.34
N VAL A 140 -9.39 -0.94 -0.40
CA VAL A 140 -9.35 0.49 -0.01
C VAL A 140 -9.09 1.38 -1.23
N ARG A 141 -8.24 0.95 -2.17
CA ARG A 141 -7.94 1.72 -3.38
C ARG A 141 -9.07 1.70 -4.41
N LEU A 142 -9.79 0.59 -4.53
CA LEU A 142 -10.78 0.36 -5.59
C LEU A 142 -12.22 0.60 -5.15
N GLU A 143 -12.47 0.72 -3.84
CA GLU A 143 -13.81 0.92 -3.30
C GLU A 143 -14.37 2.29 -3.70
N LYS A 144 -15.55 2.29 -4.33
CA LYS A 144 -16.31 3.53 -4.62
C LYS A 144 -17.27 3.88 -3.50
N LYS A 145 -17.80 2.86 -2.81
CA LYS A 145 -18.71 2.99 -1.67
C LYS A 145 -18.30 1.98 -0.62
N SER A 146 -18.00 2.47 0.58
CA SER A 146 -17.65 1.62 1.72
C SER A 146 -18.86 0.82 2.21
N PRO A 147 -18.69 -0.44 2.64
CA PRO A 147 -19.76 -1.21 3.30
C PRO A 147 -20.18 -0.64 4.66
N GLY A 148 -19.44 0.33 5.19
CA GLY A 148 -19.76 1.07 6.39
C GLY A 148 -18.56 1.87 6.86
N TYR A 149 -18.77 2.75 7.81
CA TYR A 149 -17.69 3.58 8.33
C TYR A 149 -17.49 3.32 9.82
N TRP A 150 -16.25 3.48 10.25
CA TRP A 150 -15.84 3.28 11.62
C TRP A 150 -15.09 4.52 12.10
N LYS A 151 -15.34 4.94 13.34
CA LYS A 151 -14.63 6.03 14.01
C LYS A 151 -14.07 5.52 15.34
N PRO A 152 -12.77 5.70 15.64
CA PRO A 152 -12.20 5.25 16.90
C PRO A 152 -12.78 6.03 18.08
N LYS A 153 -12.77 5.41 19.27
CA LYS A 153 -13.00 6.12 20.54
C LYS A 153 -11.87 7.12 20.78
N GLU A 154 -12.20 8.25 21.38
CA GLU A 154 -11.18 9.21 21.82
C GLU A 154 -10.21 8.60 22.83
N ARG A 155 -8.93 8.96 22.72
CA ARG A 155 -7.85 8.48 23.61
C ARG A 155 -7.75 6.95 23.66
N SER A 156 -8.06 6.27 22.56
CA SER A 156 -7.94 4.81 22.41
C SER A 156 -6.67 4.42 21.66
N PHE A 157 -6.39 3.11 21.57
CA PHE A 157 -5.25 2.59 20.79
C PHE A 157 -5.24 3.13 19.35
N PHE A 158 -6.40 3.24 18.69
CA PHE A 158 -6.50 3.73 17.32
C PHE A 158 -6.64 5.26 17.21
N SER A 159 -6.73 5.98 18.32
CA SER A 159 -6.71 7.46 18.37
C SER A 159 -5.95 7.89 19.63
N PRO A 160 -4.62 7.71 19.66
CA PRO A 160 -3.79 8.04 20.82
C PRO A 160 -3.82 9.54 21.11
N ARG A 161 -3.29 9.96 22.28
CA ARG A 161 -3.22 11.38 22.65
C ARG A 161 -2.50 12.17 21.56
N GLY A 162 -3.12 13.26 21.09
CA GLY A 162 -2.62 14.10 20.00
C GLY A 162 -3.14 13.71 18.61
N ALA A 163 -3.72 12.52 18.44
CA ALA A 163 -4.43 12.16 17.20
C ALA A 163 -5.91 12.55 17.29
N THR A 164 -6.44 13.12 16.21
CA THR A 164 -7.88 13.37 16.10
C THR A 164 -8.62 12.10 15.67
N PRO A 165 -9.77 11.77 16.28
CA PRO A 165 -10.55 10.60 15.87
C PRO A 165 -11.10 10.76 14.44
N LYS A 166 -10.48 10.07 13.48
CA LYS A 166 -10.89 10.12 12.07
C LYS A 166 -11.90 9.03 11.75
N LYS A 167 -12.94 9.41 11.01
CA LYS A 167 -13.88 8.46 10.40
C LYS A 167 -13.20 7.83 9.18
N VAL A 168 -13.07 6.51 9.15
CA VAL A 168 -12.45 5.74 8.07
C VAL A 168 -13.42 4.67 7.56
N SER A 169 -13.18 4.14 6.36
CA SER A 169 -13.95 3.00 5.88
C SER A 169 -13.69 1.77 6.74
N LEU A 170 -14.68 0.86 6.83
CA LEU A 170 -14.50 -0.39 7.55
C LEU A 170 -13.36 -1.21 6.93
N THR A 171 -13.20 -1.16 5.60
CA THR A 171 -12.10 -1.78 4.87
C THR A 171 -10.74 -1.22 5.32
N GLN A 172 -10.60 0.10 5.43
CA GLN A 172 -9.39 0.75 5.92
C GLN A 172 -9.08 0.38 7.37
N TRP A 173 -10.10 0.24 8.22
CA TRP A 173 -9.91 -0.24 9.59
C TRP A 173 -9.38 -1.68 9.63
N VAL A 174 -9.91 -2.58 8.78
CA VAL A 174 -9.40 -3.96 8.69
C VAL A 174 -7.95 -3.95 8.21
N HIS A 175 -7.62 -3.18 7.18
CA HIS A 175 -6.27 -3.05 6.66
C HIS A 175 -5.29 -2.60 7.75
N GLN A 176 -5.59 -1.48 8.43
CA GLN A 176 -4.77 -0.97 9.54
C GLN A 176 -4.62 -2.01 10.66
N SER A 177 -5.68 -2.76 10.98
CA SER A 177 -5.63 -3.78 12.05
C SER A 177 -4.71 -4.94 11.66
N LEU A 178 -4.75 -5.38 10.41
CA LEU A 178 -3.85 -6.41 9.88
C LEU A 178 -2.40 -5.90 9.84
N ASP A 179 -2.18 -4.65 9.43
CA ASP A 179 -0.85 -4.02 9.39
C ASP A 179 -0.23 -3.98 10.79
N VAL A 180 -1.01 -3.63 11.82
CA VAL A 180 -0.52 -3.63 13.22
C VAL A 180 -0.07 -5.04 13.63
N LEU A 181 -0.87 -6.07 13.33
CA LEU A 181 -0.51 -7.46 13.64
C LEU A 181 0.73 -7.92 12.86
N TRP A 182 0.84 -7.53 11.59
CA TRP A 182 1.97 -7.83 10.75
C TRP A 182 3.25 -7.13 11.23
N VAL A 183 3.18 -5.88 11.66
CA VAL A 183 4.31 -5.14 12.26
C VAL A 183 4.75 -5.81 13.57
N VAL A 184 3.82 -6.19 14.44
CA VAL A 184 4.15 -6.93 15.67
C VAL A 184 4.83 -8.25 15.32
N ASN A 185 4.31 -9.00 14.34
CA ASN A 185 4.94 -10.23 13.86
C ASN A 185 6.37 -9.98 13.33
N GLY A 186 6.56 -8.91 12.55
CA GLY A 186 7.87 -8.50 12.03
C GLY A 186 8.85 -8.09 13.13
N ILE A 187 8.40 -7.40 14.18
CA ILE A 187 9.25 -7.08 15.34
C ILE A 187 9.69 -8.37 16.04
N VAL A 188 8.76 -9.31 16.29
CA VAL A 188 9.10 -10.61 16.87
C VAL A 188 10.10 -11.36 15.98
N PHE A 189 9.90 -11.34 14.67
CA PHE A 189 10.82 -11.96 13.70
C PHE A 189 12.22 -11.36 13.78
N VAL A 190 12.36 -10.03 13.78
CA VAL A 190 13.66 -9.35 13.89
C VAL A 190 14.34 -9.65 15.21
N VAL A 191 13.61 -9.65 16.33
CA VAL A 191 14.17 -10.02 17.65
C VAL A 191 14.68 -11.47 17.63
N LEU A 192 13.88 -12.42 17.13
CA LEU A 192 14.29 -13.82 17.04
C LEU A 192 15.50 -14.02 16.12
N LEU A 193 15.55 -13.31 14.98
CA LEU A 193 16.71 -13.33 14.08
C LEU A 193 18.00 -12.92 14.78
N LEU A 194 17.95 -11.84 15.56
CA LEU A 194 19.10 -11.32 16.28
C LEU A 194 19.52 -12.25 17.42
N VAL A 195 18.57 -12.65 18.27
CA VAL A 195 18.84 -13.47 19.47
C VAL A 195 19.35 -14.87 19.11
N THR A 196 18.89 -15.44 17.99
CA THR A 196 19.27 -16.81 17.58
C THR A 196 20.40 -16.86 16.56
N GLY A 197 20.98 -15.72 16.15
CA GLY A 197 22.03 -15.66 15.13
C GLY A 197 21.56 -15.91 13.70
N HIS A 198 20.28 -16.23 13.46
CA HIS A 198 19.77 -16.55 12.12
C HIS A 198 19.80 -15.36 11.14
N TRP A 199 19.99 -14.13 11.63
CA TRP A 199 20.24 -12.96 10.78
C TRP A 199 21.42 -13.17 9.82
N GLN A 200 22.42 -13.97 10.20
CA GLN A 200 23.61 -14.26 9.38
C GLN A 200 23.26 -14.94 8.05
N LYS A 201 22.10 -15.62 7.94
CA LYS A 201 21.66 -16.25 6.69
C LYS A 201 21.05 -15.28 5.69
N ILE A 202 20.61 -14.10 6.12
CA ILE A 202 19.81 -13.19 5.29
C ILE A 202 20.38 -11.77 5.19
N VAL A 203 21.48 -11.48 5.88
CA VAL A 203 22.19 -10.20 5.81
C VAL A 203 23.50 -10.39 5.06
N PRO A 204 23.74 -9.67 3.95
CA PRO A 204 25.03 -9.72 3.27
C PRO A 204 26.09 -9.00 4.11
N THR A 205 27.09 -9.73 4.60
CA THR A 205 28.14 -9.20 5.49
C THR A 205 29.48 -8.96 4.80
N SER A 206 29.59 -9.25 3.50
CA SER A 206 30.81 -9.06 2.71
C SER A 206 30.51 -8.57 1.30
N TRP A 207 31.52 -8.00 0.63
CA TRP A 207 31.41 -7.55 -0.76
C TRP A 207 31.31 -8.70 -1.77
N GLU A 208 31.68 -9.91 -1.37
CA GLU A 208 31.60 -11.11 -2.23
C GLU A 208 30.18 -11.51 -2.61
N PHE A 209 29.18 -11.05 -1.84
CA PHE A 209 27.78 -11.27 -2.18
C PHE A 209 27.40 -10.68 -3.53
N PHE A 210 27.95 -9.51 -3.91
CA PHE A 210 27.60 -8.84 -5.16
C PHE A 210 27.94 -9.67 -6.42
N PRO A 211 29.20 -10.09 -6.65
CA PRO A 211 29.53 -10.92 -7.81
C PRO A 211 28.84 -12.30 -7.74
N ASN A 212 28.67 -12.90 -6.57
CA ASN A 212 27.92 -14.16 -6.43
C ASN A 212 26.43 -14.00 -6.76
N ALA A 213 25.82 -12.85 -6.44
CA ALA A 213 24.42 -12.58 -6.78
C ALA A 213 24.26 -12.37 -8.28
N LEU A 214 25.21 -11.70 -8.93
CA LEU A 214 25.23 -11.58 -10.40
C LEU A 214 25.39 -12.95 -11.08
N SER A 215 26.29 -13.79 -10.57
CA SER A 215 26.45 -15.17 -11.02
C SER A 215 25.14 -15.96 -10.89
N SER A 216 24.53 -15.95 -9.71
CA SER A 216 23.23 -16.62 -9.46
C SER A 216 22.15 -16.08 -10.39
N GLY A 217 22.08 -14.75 -10.58
CA GLY A 217 21.14 -14.10 -11.49
C GLY A 217 21.30 -14.57 -12.93
N LEU A 218 22.54 -14.66 -13.42
CA LEU A 218 22.83 -15.21 -14.75
C LEU A 218 22.44 -16.68 -14.86
N GLN A 219 22.69 -17.47 -13.80
CA GLN A 219 22.30 -18.88 -13.75
C GLN A 219 20.78 -19.04 -13.85
N TYR A 220 20.01 -18.30 -13.05
CA TYR A 220 18.55 -18.26 -13.12
C TYR A 220 18.03 -17.80 -14.49
N ALA A 221 18.57 -16.70 -15.03
CA ALA A 221 18.19 -16.17 -16.33
C ALA A 221 18.46 -17.15 -17.47
N SER A 222 19.51 -17.98 -17.36
CA SER A 222 19.85 -18.99 -18.37
C SER A 222 19.02 -20.29 -18.28
N LEU A 223 18.12 -20.41 -17.31
CA LEU A 223 17.36 -21.63 -16.97
C LEU A 223 18.24 -22.84 -16.60
N ASN A 224 19.50 -22.60 -16.27
CA ASN A 224 20.39 -23.59 -15.68
C ASN A 224 20.61 -23.19 -14.22
N TRP A 225 19.64 -23.60 -13.40
CA TRP A 225 19.46 -23.15 -12.03
C TRP A 225 20.52 -23.74 -11.09
N PRO A 226 21.02 -22.93 -10.14
CA PRO A 226 21.97 -23.40 -9.14
C PRO A 226 21.34 -24.47 -8.24
N LEU A 227 22.17 -25.36 -7.71
CA LEU A 227 21.75 -26.29 -6.67
C LEU A 227 21.48 -25.50 -5.37
N GLU A 228 20.21 -25.43 -4.96
CA GLU A 228 19.81 -24.74 -3.74
C GLU A 228 20.03 -25.62 -2.50
N ASN A 229 20.54 -25.02 -1.42
CA ASN A 229 20.69 -25.69 -0.13
C ASN A 229 20.27 -24.78 1.04
N GLY A 230 19.01 -24.34 1.03
CA GLY A 230 18.45 -23.42 2.02
C GLY A 230 18.52 -23.90 3.48
N TRP A 231 18.80 -25.19 3.71
CA TRP A 231 19.06 -25.72 5.04
C TRP A 231 20.36 -25.17 5.64
N ILE A 232 21.41 -25.08 4.82
CA ILE A 232 22.73 -24.59 5.23
C ILE A 232 22.86 -23.10 4.90
N HIS A 233 22.68 -22.73 3.63
CA HIS A 233 22.84 -21.37 3.15
C HIS A 233 21.89 -21.06 1.98
N TYR A 234 21.52 -19.79 1.84
CA TYR A 234 20.85 -19.31 0.62
C TYR A 234 21.89 -18.88 -0.41
N ASN A 235 21.56 -18.94 -1.70
CA ASN A 235 22.41 -18.32 -2.70
C ASN A 235 22.42 -16.79 -2.52
N ALA A 236 23.46 -16.12 -3.02
CA ALA A 236 23.66 -14.69 -2.78
C ALA A 236 22.52 -13.81 -3.34
N LEU A 237 21.88 -14.21 -4.43
CA LEU A 237 20.73 -13.49 -4.99
C LEU A 237 19.51 -13.58 -4.06
N GLN A 238 19.25 -14.76 -3.49
CA GLN A 238 18.22 -14.95 -2.47
C GLN A 238 18.52 -14.13 -1.21
N VAL A 239 19.77 -14.11 -0.73
CA VAL A 239 20.17 -13.30 0.43
C VAL A 239 19.87 -11.82 0.19
N PHE A 240 20.24 -11.26 -0.97
CA PHE A 240 19.85 -9.88 -1.30
C PHE A 240 18.34 -9.69 -1.36
N ALA A 241 17.61 -10.62 -1.98
CA ALA A 241 16.16 -10.52 -2.06
C ALA A 241 15.50 -10.53 -0.67
N TYR A 242 15.97 -11.38 0.25
CA TYR A 242 15.49 -11.43 1.63
C TYR A 242 15.90 -10.19 2.41
N PHE A 243 17.14 -9.74 2.29
CA PHE A 243 17.62 -8.51 2.92
C PHE A 243 16.77 -7.31 2.51
N ILE A 244 16.57 -7.11 1.20
CA ILE A 244 15.76 -6.02 0.66
C ILE A 244 14.32 -6.15 1.15
N THR A 245 13.74 -7.35 1.11
CA THR A 245 12.34 -7.56 1.51
C THR A 245 12.13 -7.23 3.00
N VAL A 246 13.00 -7.73 3.88
CA VAL A 246 12.86 -7.63 5.33
C VAL A 246 13.30 -6.27 5.87
N PHE A 247 14.45 -5.76 5.42
CA PHE A 247 15.08 -4.58 6.03
C PHE A 247 14.90 -3.29 5.23
N ILE A 248 14.33 -3.36 4.02
CA ILE A 248 14.10 -2.18 3.17
C ILE A 248 12.62 -2.04 2.82
N ALA A 249 12.06 -3.00 2.07
CA ALA A 249 10.70 -2.94 1.57
C ALA A 249 9.67 -2.94 2.71
N ALA A 250 9.83 -3.80 3.72
CA ALA A 250 8.92 -3.85 4.87
C ALA A 250 8.92 -2.54 5.67
N PRO A 251 10.07 -1.96 6.09
CA PRO A 251 10.12 -0.64 6.70
C PRO A 251 9.49 0.46 5.83
N PHE A 252 9.74 0.47 4.51
CA PHE A 252 9.08 1.42 3.61
C PHE A 252 7.56 1.26 3.58
N ALA A 253 7.04 0.03 3.62
CA ALA A 253 5.59 -0.22 3.71
C ALA A 253 5.01 0.35 5.01
N VAL A 254 5.69 0.16 6.14
CA VAL A 254 5.25 0.67 7.46
C VAL A 254 5.27 2.20 7.48
N ILE A 255 6.39 2.82 7.10
CA ILE A 255 6.57 4.29 7.11
C ILE A 255 5.51 4.95 6.21
N SER A 256 5.30 4.39 5.03
CA SER A 256 4.30 4.92 4.10
C SER A 256 2.86 4.63 4.50
N GLY A 257 2.58 3.48 5.14
CA GLY A 257 1.28 3.11 5.66
C GLY A 257 0.82 4.00 6.82
N ILE A 258 1.74 4.39 7.72
CA ILE A 258 1.44 5.24 8.88
C ILE A 258 0.73 6.54 8.48
N ARG A 259 1.02 7.10 7.30
CA ARG A 259 0.38 8.33 6.81
C ARG A 259 -1.13 8.19 6.57
N PHE A 260 -1.58 6.99 6.22
CA PHE A 260 -2.99 6.66 5.98
C PHE A 260 -3.69 6.13 7.23
N SER A 261 -2.94 5.83 8.28
CA SER A 261 -3.47 5.31 9.53
C SER A 261 -4.29 6.36 10.31
N THR A 262 -5.08 5.88 11.25
CA THR A 262 -5.77 6.75 12.23
C THR A 262 -4.81 7.37 13.26
N TRP A 263 -3.54 6.94 13.30
CA TRP A 263 -2.52 7.50 14.18
C TRP A 263 -1.90 8.79 13.66
N TRP A 264 -2.05 9.11 12.37
CA TRP A 264 -1.43 10.31 11.82
C TRP A 264 -2.07 11.60 12.37
N PRO A 265 -1.30 12.56 12.92
CA PRO A 265 -1.84 13.78 13.50
C PRO A 265 -2.03 14.87 12.42
N ASP A 266 -3.20 14.90 11.76
CA ASP A 266 -3.45 15.84 10.64
C ASP A 266 -3.31 17.32 11.01
N GLN A 267 -3.52 17.67 12.28
CA GLN A 267 -3.47 19.06 12.76
C GLN A 267 -2.04 19.61 12.94
N HIS A 268 -1.00 18.75 12.87
CA HIS A 268 0.39 19.19 12.94
C HIS A 268 0.89 19.66 11.56
N ALA A 269 0.72 20.96 11.28
CA ALA A 269 1.07 21.58 10.00
C ALA A 269 2.53 21.34 9.55
N GLY A 270 3.49 21.36 10.48
CA GLY A 270 4.90 21.10 10.17
C GLY A 270 5.16 19.66 9.70
N LEU A 271 4.53 18.67 10.35
CA LEU A 271 4.73 17.25 10.02
C LEU A 271 4.06 16.89 8.68
N THR A 272 2.86 17.43 8.44
CA THR A 272 2.13 17.26 7.18
C THR A 272 2.85 17.94 6.01
N LYS A 273 3.58 19.04 6.25
CA LYS A 273 4.40 19.72 5.23
C LYS A 273 5.64 18.91 4.83
N ILE A 274 6.28 18.26 5.79
CA ILE A 274 7.48 17.44 5.54
C ILE A 274 7.10 16.09 4.90
N TYR A 275 5.98 15.50 5.31
CA TYR A 275 5.51 14.22 4.79
C TYR A 275 4.10 14.29 4.19
N PRO A 276 4.00 14.80 2.94
CA PRO A 276 2.74 14.91 2.22
C PRO A 276 2.20 13.53 1.82
N VAL A 277 0.86 13.44 1.72
CA VAL A 277 0.14 12.19 1.45
C VAL A 277 0.43 11.64 0.05
N GLU A 278 0.78 12.52 -0.89
CA GLU A 278 1.15 12.21 -2.26
C GLU A 278 2.45 11.38 -2.30
N ILE A 279 3.45 11.77 -1.50
CA ILE A 279 4.72 11.04 -1.37
C ILE A 279 4.47 9.68 -0.72
N ALA A 280 3.69 9.64 0.37
CA ALA A 280 3.33 8.39 1.01
C ALA A 280 2.66 7.42 0.03
N ARG A 281 1.75 7.91 -0.82
CA ARG A 281 1.07 7.08 -1.83
C ARG A 281 2.01 6.62 -2.93
N ALA A 282 2.89 7.51 -3.39
CA ALA A 282 3.88 7.23 -4.42
C ALA A 282 4.91 6.18 -3.96
N ILE A 283 5.12 6.02 -2.66
CA ILE A 283 5.96 4.96 -2.08
C ILE A 283 5.14 3.69 -1.79
N HIS A 284 4.01 3.83 -1.08
CA HIS A 284 3.27 2.69 -0.54
C HIS A 284 2.77 1.74 -1.64
N PHE A 285 2.25 2.30 -2.73
CA PHE A 285 1.69 1.46 -3.79
C PHE A 285 2.77 0.67 -4.58
N PRO A 286 3.87 1.28 -5.04
CA PRO A 286 4.98 0.50 -5.62
C PRO A 286 5.57 -0.54 -4.67
N VAL A 287 5.66 -0.25 -3.36
CA VAL A 287 6.13 -1.24 -2.38
C VAL A 287 5.17 -2.44 -2.30
N MET A 288 3.85 -2.21 -2.32
CA MET A 288 2.87 -3.30 -2.41
C MET A 288 3.05 -4.12 -3.69
N LEU A 289 3.27 -3.47 -4.85
CA LEU A 289 3.55 -4.16 -6.10
C LEU A 289 4.85 -4.99 -6.03
N TYR A 290 5.89 -4.47 -5.38
CA TYR A 290 7.12 -5.22 -5.11
C TYR A 290 6.83 -6.49 -4.29
N PHE A 291 6.06 -6.41 -3.19
CA PHE A 291 5.70 -7.59 -2.40
C PHE A 291 4.93 -8.63 -3.20
N VAL A 292 3.99 -8.19 -4.06
CA VAL A 292 3.26 -9.09 -4.96
C VAL A 292 4.21 -9.76 -5.96
N GLY A 293 5.07 -8.99 -6.61
CA GLY A 293 6.06 -9.51 -7.57
C GLY A 293 7.05 -10.48 -6.93
N PHE A 294 7.61 -10.11 -5.77
CA PHE A 294 8.46 -10.95 -4.95
C PHE A 294 7.75 -12.27 -4.60
N THR A 295 6.51 -12.21 -4.11
CA THR A 295 5.74 -13.41 -3.73
C THR A 295 5.53 -14.35 -4.91
N ILE A 296 5.20 -13.82 -6.10
CA ILE A 296 5.00 -14.62 -7.32
C ILE A 296 6.30 -15.34 -7.71
N VAL A 297 7.41 -14.60 -7.80
CA VAL A 297 8.71 -15.16 -8.18
C VAL A 297 9.20 -16.15 -7.11
N HIS A 298 9.04 -15.81 -5.83
CA HIS A 298 9.44 -16.65 -4.71
C HIS A 298 8.70 -17.99 -4.72
N ILE A 299 7.37 -17.99 -4.84
CA ILE A 299 6.57 -19.22 -4.91
C ILE A 299 6.95 -20.03 -6.15
N PHE A 300 7.12 -19.37 -7.31
CA PHE A 300 7.60 -20.05 -8.51
C PHE A 300 8.92 -20.79 -8.23
N LEU A 301 9.93 -20.12 -7.69
CA LEU A 301 11.21 -20.77 -7.40
C LEU A 301 11.05 -21.91 -6.40
N VAL A 302 10.28 -21.75 -5.33
CA VAL A 302 10.02 -22.83 -4.35
C VAL A 302 9.51 -24.11 -5.02
N PHE A 303 8.56 -23.99 -5.96
CA PHE A 303 7.98 -25.17 -6.63
C PHE A 303 8.90 -25.76 -7.70
N PHE A 304 9.74 -24.94 -8.33
CA PHE A 304 10.56 -25.35 -9.47
C PHE A 304 12.01 -25.72 -9.08
N THR A 305 12.47 -25.44 -7.86
CA THR A 305 13.82 -25.82 -7.36
C THR A 305 13.81 -26.94 -6.32
N GLY A 306 12.75 -27.75 -6.29
CA GLY A 306 12.63 -28.89 -5.36
C GLY A 306 11.50 -28.73 -4.34
N ALA A 307 10.26 -28.61 -4.83
CA ALA A 307 9.06 -28.32 -4.04
C ALA A 307 8.97 -29.07 -2.69
N LEU A 308 9.06 -30.41 -2.71
CA LEU A 308 8.86 -31.22 -1.49
C LEU A 308 9.91 -30.90 -0.42
N ARG A 309 11.20 -30.79 -0.80
CA ARG A 309 12.28 -30.44 0.12
C ARG A 309 12.11 -29.02 0.64
N ASN A 310 11.87 -28.05 -0.24
CA ASN A 310 11.67 -26.64 0.11
C ASN A 310 10.49 -26.45 1.07
N LEU A 311 9.37 -27.14 0.82
CA LEU A 311 8.20 -27.09 1.69
C LEU A 311 8.48 -27.77 3.04
N ASN A 312 9.25 -28.86 3.07
CA ASN A 312 9.65 -29.50 4.32
C ASN A 312 10.57 -28.63 5.18
N HIS A 313 11.49 -27.91 4.54
CA HIS A 313 12.34 -26.89 5.18
C HIS A 313 11.48 -25.82 5.86
N MET A 314 10.52 -25.24 5.14
CA MET A 314 9.72 -24.10 5.65
C MET A 314 8.60 -24.50 6.61
N PHE A 315 7.83 -25.54 6.29
CA PHE A 315 6.59 -25.87 7.01
C PHE A 315 6.77 -26.96 8.07
N THR A 316 7.85 -27.75 8.00
CA THR A 316 8.07 -28.84 8.96
C THR A 316 9.44 -28.81 9.63
N SER A 317 10.33 -27.88 9.30
CA SER A 317 11.67 -27.78 9.91
C SER A 317 12.48 -29.08 9.73
N ARG A 318 12.39 -29.72 8.55
CA ARG A 318 13.08 -30.99 8.26
C ARG A 318 13.75 -30.97 6.89
N ASP A 319 14.98 -31.47 6.79
CA ASP A 319 15.69 -31.66 5.52
C ASP A 319 15.46 -33.06 4.93
N VAL A 320 14.22 -33.32 4.50
CA VAL A 320 13.81 -34.60 3.90
C VAL A 320 12.93 -34.37 2.68
N VAL A 321 12.82 -35.38 1.81
CA VAL A 321 11.91 -35.37 0.65
C VAL A 321 10.73 -36.30 0.95
N ASP A 322 9.65 -35.71 1.46
CA ASP A 322 8.38 -36.41 1.70
C ASP A 322 7.19 -35.42 1.53
N TRP A 323 5.97 -35.90 1.74
CA TRP A 323 4.75 -35.14 1.45
C TRP A 323 4.27 -34.23 2.60
N TRP A 324 4.89 -34.30 3.78
CA TRP A 324 4.36 -33.63 4.96
C TRP A 324 4.41 -32.11 4.86
N GLY A 325 5.49 -31.53 4.33
CA GLY A 325 5.60 -30.09 4.07
C GLY A 325 4.52 -29.60 3.11
N LEU A 326 4.21 -30.38 2.07
CA LEU A 326 3.13 -30.07 1.14
C LEU A 326 1.74 -30.13 1.83
N ALA A 327 1.51 -31.15 2.66
CA ALA A 327 0.25 -31.28 3.40
C ALA A 327 0.04 -30.10 4.37
N VAL A 328 1.07 -29.73 5.13
CA VAL A 328 1.01 -28.57 6.05
C VAL A 328 0.82 -27.26 5.27
N PHE A 329 1.50 -27.08 4.14
CA PHE A 329 1.26 -25.93 3.25
C PHE A 329 -0.18 -25.87 2.76
N GLY A 330 -0.76 -27.00 2.32
CA GLY A 330 -2.17 -27.09 1.94
C GLY A 330 -3.10 -26.68 3.08
N GLY A 331 -2.84 -27.16 4.30
CA GLY A 331 -3.57 -26.75 5.50
C GLY A 331 -3.44 -25.24 5.78
N SER A 332 -2.25 -24.67 5.62
CA SER A 332 -2.03 -23.23 5.74
C SER A 332 -2.86 -22.42 4.74
N LEU A 333 -3.00 -22.89 3.49
CA LEU A 333 -3.86 -22.23 2.49
C LEU A 333 -5.34 -22.25 2.90
N VAL A 334 -5.82 -23.35 3.48
CA VAL A 334 -7.19 -23.46 4.00
C VAL A 334 -7.41 -22.45 5.14
N VAL A 335 -6.45 -22.30 6.06
CA VAL A 335 -6.54 -21.31 7.14
C VAL A 335 -6.58 -19.89 6.58
N ILE A 336 -5.75 -19.57 5.58
CA ILE A 336 -5.75 -18.26 4.92
C ILE A 336 -7.09 -18.01 4.23
N ALA A 337 -7.64 -19.00 3.51
CA ALA A 337 -8.93 -18.88 2.85
C ALA A 337 -10.07 -18.65 3.86
N ALA A 338 -10.04 -19.36 4.99
CA ALA A 338 -10.99 -19.15 6.08
C ALA A 338 -10.88 -17.74 6.67
N ALA A 339 -9.66 -17.27 6.97
CA ALA A 339 -9.44 -15.92 7.47
C ALA A 339 -9.85 -14.84 6.46
N TRP A 340 -9.55 -15.03 5.18
CA TRP A 340 -10.04 -14.19 4.10
C TRP A 340 -11.55 -14.08 4.15
N TRP A 341 -12.27 -15.20 4.26
CA TRP A 341 -13.73 -15.18 4.39
C TRP A 341 -14.20 -14.50 5.68
N LEU A 342 -13.49 -14.65 6.79
CA LEU A 342 -13.81 -13.95 8.05
C LEU A 342 -13.56 -12.44 8.00
N THR A 343 -12.83 -11.92 7.02
CA THR A 343 -12.71 -10.45 6.84
C THR A 343 -13.94 -9.79 6.18
N GLN A 344 -15.01 -10.54 5.89
CA GLN A 344 -16.24 -9.93 5.37
C GLN A 344 -16.90 -8.99 6.40
N PRO A 345 -17.60 -7.92 5.95
CA PRO A 345 -18.21 -6.93 6.84
C PRO A 345 -19.14 -7.52 7.91
N ILE A 346 -19.84 -8.63 7.63
CA ILE A 346 -20.74 -9.27 8.57
C ILE A 346 -20.02 -9.77 9.84
N PHE A 347 -18.80 -10.29 9.70
CA PHE A 347 -17.99 -10.80 10.82
C PHE A 347 -17.16 -9.69 11.47
N ILE A 348 -16.72 -8.73 10.67
CA ILE A 348 -15.84 -7.65 11.14
C ILE A 348 -16.59 -6.58 11.94
N ARG A 349 -17.84 -6.25 11.57
CA ARG A 349 -18.62 -5.18 12.23
C ARG A 349 -18.70 -5.36 13.77
N PRO A 350 -19.05 -6.54 14.32
CA PRO A 350 -19.06 -6.74 15.77
C PRO A 350 -17.71 -6.47 16.45
N ILE A 351 -16.60 -6.83 15.79
CA ILE A 351 -15.25 -6.60 16.32
C ILE A 351 -14.93 -5.10 16.29
N ALA A 352 -15.19 -4.45 15.17
CA ALA A 352 -14.98 -3.01 15.01
C ALA A 352 -15.82 -2.18 15.99
N ALA A 353 -17.04 -2.62 16.32
CA ALA A 353 -17.89 -1.95 17.31
C ALA A 353 -17.31 -1.96 18.74
N ARG A 354 -16.40 -2.89 19.07
CA ARG A 354 -15.72 -2.90 20.38
C ARG A 354 -14.69 -1.77 20.49
N THR A 355 -14.04 -1.43 19.38
CA THR A 355 -12.92 -0.48 19.31
C THR A 355 -13.33 0.93 18.88
N GLY A 356 -14.56 1.12 18.41
CA GLY A 356 -15.06 2.41 17.91
C GLY A 356 -16.56 2.43 17.66
N THR A 357 -17.05 3.51 17.06
CA THR A 357 -18.46 3.67 16.67
C THR A 357 -18.64 3.39 15.19
N LEU A 358 -19.74 2.70 14.85
CA LEU A 358 -20.09 2.37 13.47
C LEU A 358 -21.14 3.34 12.93
N SER A 359 -21.05 3.64 11.64
CA SER A 359 -22.07 4.40 10.90
C SER A 359 -22.26 3.80 9.50
N LYS A 360 -23.42 4.09 8.91
CA LYS A 360 -23.74 3.68 7.54
C LYS A 360 -22.86 4.38 6.52
#